data_AF-A0A317SRW9-F1
#
_entry.id   AF-A0A317SRW9-F1
#
_cell.length_a   1.000
_cell.length_b   1.000
_cell.length_c   1.000
_cell.angle_alpha   90.00
_cell.angle_beta   90.00
_cell.angle_gamma   90.00
#
_symmetry.space_group_name_H-M   'P 1'
#
loop_
_entity.id
_entity.type
_entity.pdbx_description
1 polymer ?
#
loop_
_entity_poly.entity_id
_entity_poly.type
_entity_poly.pdbx_seq_one_letter_code
_entity_poly.pdbx_strand_id
1 'polypeptide(L)'
;MASSETCTSCHEALTIPDEDHPLEPGLVDDVELRCGHHYHWSCFAEEYSADGATPATKSQCPTCTQDITTNGKLLVTLRNEGGEQPNTDIGTLLEEEEFYDQNPEMKEVRAFLAFCAEGDEDEVREMLAATPELVGRQDHETGQTGLHVAVMNRREAIVTILFEHHVDRHVTDAAGKTAYQLAVDMGATKEQLEMLCDP
;
A
#
# COMPACT_ATOMS: atom_id res chain seq x y z
N MET A 1 13.32 20.31 25.14
CA MET A 1 13.48 18.86 24.92
C MET A 1 12.07 18.37 24.67
N ALA A 2 11.77 17.86 23.48
CA ALA A 2 10.47 17.25 23.22
C ALA A 2 10.30 16.07 24.18
N SER A 3 9.10 15.91 24.75
CA SER A 3 8.78 14.73 25.55
C SER A 3 8.60 13.55 24.58
N SER A 4 9.26 12.42 24.82
CA SER A 4 9.14 11.22 23.99
C SER A 4 7.80 10.49 24.13
N GLU A 5 6.86 11.06 24.89
CA GLU A 5 5.57 10.45 25.22
C GLU A 5 4.37 11.23 24.65
N THR A 6 4.60 12.41 24.06
CA THR A 6 3.53 13.29 23.55
C THR A 6 3.83 13.80 22.15
N CYS A 7 2.80 13.88 21.31
CA CYS A 7 2.89 14.45 19.98
C CYS A 7 3.23 15.95 20.04
N THR A 8 4.18 16.37 19.20
CA THR A 8 4.66 17.75 19.14
C THR A 8 3.62 18.70 18.53
N SER A 9 2.71 18.18 17.69
CA SER A 9 1.67 18.98 17.04
C SER A 9 0.46 19.19 17.96
N CYS A 10 -0.22 18.10 18.37
CA CYS A 10 -1.46 18.18 19.15
C CYS A 10 -1.26 18.17 20.68
N HIS A 11 -0.05 17.85 21.17
CA HIS A 11 0.28 17.74 22.60
C HIS A 11 -0.44 16.60 23.36
N GLU A 12 -1.07 15.67 22.66
CA GLU A 12 -1.68 14.47 23.23
C GLU A 12 -0.68 13.30 23.29
N ALA A 13 -1.03 12.25 24.04
CA ALA A 13 -0.16 11.08 24.22
C ALA A 13 0.03 10.34 22.89
N LEU A 14 1.25 9.84 22.63
CA LEU A 14 1.58 9.02 21.44
C LEU A 14 1.05 7.58 21.53
N THR A 15 0.25 7.30 22.55
CA THR A 15 -0.48 6.05 22.74
C THR A 15 -1.97 6.32 22.59
N ILE A 16 -2.60 5.65 21.64
CA ILE A 16 -4.05 5.69 21.43
C ILE A 16 -4.67 4.58 22.30
N PRO A 17 -5.53 4.90 23.27
CA PRO A 17 -6.16 3.87 24.08
C PRO A 17 -7.02 2.94 23.21
N ASP A 18 -6.87 1.63 23.39
CA ASP A 18 -7.77 0.64 22.78
C ASP A 18 -9.10 0.65 23.55
N GLU A 19 -10.17 1.11 22.90
CA GLU A 19 -11.51 1.19 23.51
C GLU A 19 -12.12 -0.20 23.79
N ASP A 20 -11.76 -1.20 22.99
CA ASP A 20 -12.21 -2.59 23.15
C ASP A 20 -11.37 -3.34 24.20
N HIS A 21 -10.10 -2.95 24.39
CA HIS A 21 -9.17 -3.52 25.36
C HIS A 21 -8.50 -2.47 26.26
N PRO A 22 -9.25 -1.78 27.14
CA PRO A 22 -8.75 -0.66 27.95
C PRO A 22 -7.70 -1.04 29.01
N LEU A 23 -7.40 -2.34 29.16
CA LEU A 23 -6.39 -2.88 30.05
C LEU A 23 -5.09 -3.25 29.33
N GLU A 24 -5.09 -3.24 28.00
CA GLU A 24 -3.90 -3.47 27.18
C GLU A 24 -3.16 -2.16 26.94
N PRO A 25 -1.83 -2.19 26.73
CA PRO A 25 -1.10 -1.00 26.29
C PRO A 25 -1.76 -0.47 25.02
N GLY A 26 -2.20 0.79 25.03
CA GLY A 26 -2.82 1.41 23.86
C GLY A 26 -1.92 1.33 22.61
N LEU A 27 -2.52 1.47 21.44
CA LEU A 27 -1.82 1.51 20.18
C LEU A 27 -0.71 2.56 20.21
N VAL A 28 0.51 2.16 19.93
CA VAL A 28 1.60 3.11 19.72
C VAL A 28 1.41 3.73 18.34
N ASP A 29 1.44 5.06 18.25
CA ASP A 29 1.41 5.82 17.01
C ASP A 29 2.45 6.94 17.11
N ASP A 30 3.72 6.58 16.91
CA ASP A 30 4.85 7.49 17.08
C ASP A 30 5.73 7.54 15.84
N VAL A 31 5.77 8.72 15.24
CA VAL A 31 6.70 9.13 14.19
C VAL A 31 7.79 9.98 14.84
N GLU A 32 8.95 9.38 15.10
CA GLU A 32 10.13 10.08 15.59
C GLU A 32 11.00 10.57 14.41
N LEU A 33 11.06 11.89 14.25
CA LEU A 33 11.93 12.54 13.27
C LEU A 33 13.39 12.54 13.73
N ARG A 34 14.34 12.68 12.81
CA ARG A 34 15.78 12.73 13.14
C ARG A 34 16.21 13.89 14.06
N CYS A 35 15.39 14.94 14.14
CA CYS A 35 15.61 16.03 15.09
C CYS A 35 15.13 15.71 16.51
N GLY A 36 14.53 14.54 16.73
CA GLY A 36 13.98 14.06 18.01
C GLY A 36 12.57 14.58 18.31
N HIS A 37 11.88 15.20 17.36
CA HIS A 37 10.47 15.54 17.52
C HIS A 37 9.60 14.34 17.18
N HIS A 38 8.59 14.11 18.01
CA HIS A 38 7.64 13.01 17.89
C HIS A 38 6.28 13.53 17.44
N TYR A 39 5.58 12.78 16.62
CA TYR A 39 4.24 13.11 16.12
C TYR A 39 3.38 11.85 16.03
N HIS A 40 2.07 11.99 16.16
CA HIS A 40 1.15 10.99 15.61
C HIS A 40 1.33 10.92 14.10
N TRP A 41 1.05 9.76 13.50
CA TRP A 41 1.01 9.60 12.05
C TRP A 41 0.13 10.67 11.40
N SER A 42 -1.11 10.79 11.87
CA SER A 42 -2.10 11.72 11.34
C SER A 42 -1.65 13.18 11.44
N CYS A 43 -1.14 13.59 12.60
CA CYS A 43 -0.63 14.95 12.81
C CYS A 43 0.53 15.29 11.86
N PHE A 44 1.44 14.34 11.62
CA PHE A 44 2.54 14.57 10.70
C PHE A 44 2.08 14.55 9.23
N ALA A 45 1.15 13.66 8.88
CA ALA A 45 0.55 13.57 7.54
C ALA A 45 -0.16 14.88 7.16
N GLU A 46 -0.93 15.47 8.08
CA GLU A 46 -1.60 16.76 7.87
C GLU A 46 -0.61 17.90 7.59
N GLU A 47 0.49 17.97 8.35
CA GLU A 47 1.55 18.96 8.12
C GLU A 47 2.29 18.71 6.79
N TYR A 48 2.51 17.45 6.43
CA TYR A 48 3.19 17.05 5.20
C TYR A 48 2.35 17.41 3.95
N SER A 49 1.04 17.19 4.01
CA SER A 49 0.07 17.40 2.92
C SER A 49 -0.65 18.76 3.01
N ALA A 50 -0.16 19.69 3.82
CA ALA A 50 -0.77 21.01 4.00
C ALA A 50 -0.86 21.80 2.68
N ASP A 51 -1.92 22.61 2.54
CA ASP A 51 -2.13 23.47 1.37
C ASP A 51 -0.89 24.35 1.10
N GLY A 52 -0.30 24.20 -0.09
CA GLY A 52 0.90 24.93 -0.49
C GLY A 52 2.22 24.28 -0.06
N ALA A 53 2.20 23.04 0.42
CA ALA A 53 3.40 22.25 0.65
C ALA A 53 4.28 22.18 -0.61
N THR A 54 5.58 22.36 -0.42
CA THR A 54 6.59 22.29 -1.48
C THR A 54 7.58 21.16 -1.17
N PRO A 55 8.38 20.69 -2.15
CA PRO A 55 9.44 19.73 -1.86
C PRO A 55 10.40 20.18 -0.75
N ALA A 56 10.63 21.49 -0.62
CA ALA A 56 11.46 22.05 0.44
C ALA A 56 10.82 21.92 1.82
N THR A 57 9.52 22.22 1.96
CA THR A 57 8.82 22.10 3.26
C THR A 57 8.60 20.64 3.64
N LYS A 58 8.29 19.76 2.68
CA LYS A 58 8.18 18.30 2.86
C LYS A 58 9.50 17.65 3.34
N SER A 59 10.64 18.31 3.13
CA SER A 59 11.96 17.86 3.60
C SER A 59 12.34 18.32 5.01
N GLN A 60 11.50 19.13 5.67
CA GLN A 60 11.81 19.80 6.93
C GLN A 60 10.88 19.36 8.06
N CYS A 61 11.40 19.34 9.29
CA CYS A 61 10.57 19.18 10.47
C CYS A 61 9.59 20.37 10.60
N PRO A 62 8.27 20.14 10.76
CA PRO A 62 7.28 21.21 10.92
C PRO A 62 7.56 22.14 12.10
N THR A 63 8.19 21.62 13.16
CA THR A 63 8.43 22.39 14.40
C THR A 63 9.76 23.15 14.40
N CYS A 64 10.86 22.53 13.97
CA CYS A 64 12.19 23.16 14.07
C CYS A 64 12.84 23.49 12.73
N THR A 65 12.19 23.19 11.60
CA THR A 65 12.65 23.45 10.23
C THR A 65 13.94 22.73 9.82
N GLN A 66 14.47 21.85 10.69
CA GLN A 66 15.64 21.05 10.38
C GLN A 66 15.34 20.10 9.21
N ASP A 67 16.28 19.98 8.27
CA ASP A 67 16.23 18.99 7.20
C ASP A 67 16.24 17.57 7.79
N ILE A 68 15.16 16.84 7.52
CA ILE A 68 14.89 15.48 7.97
C ILE A 68 15.03 14.46 6.84
N THR A 69 15.64 14.84 5.70
CA THR A 69 15.96 13.93 4.58
C THR A 69 17.41 13.42 4.58
N THR A 70 17.63 12.15 4.23
CA THR A 70 18.96 11.56 4.04
C THR A 70 18.99 10.95 2.66
N ASN A 71 19.92 11.39 1.79
CA ASN A 71 19.99 10.95 0.39
C ASN A 71 18.64 11.11 -0.34
N GLY A 72 17.90 12.19 -0.04
CA GLY A 72 16.59 12.47 -0.63
C GLY A 72 15.42 11.69 -0.04
N LYS A 73 15.65 10.85 0.98
CA LYS A 73 14.61 10.05 1.64
C LYS A 73 14.21 10.61 2.99
N LEU A 74 12.94 10.55 3.34
CA LEU A 74 12.40 11.08 4.59
C LEU A 74 12.43 10.00 5.68
N LEU A 75 13.63 9.69 6.18
CA LEU A 75 13.85 8.58 7.11
C LEU A 75 13.47 8.96 8.55
N VAL A 76 12.55 8.19 9.14
CA VAL A 76 12.06 8.32 10.53
C VAL A 76 12.20 7.00 11.28
N THR A 77 12.02 7.04 12.60
CA THR A 77 11.69 5.84 13.39
C THR A 77 10.18 5.81 13.59
N LEU A 78 9.52 4.83 12.98
CA LEU A 78 8.08 4.62 13.11
C LEU A 78 7.82 3.54 14.16
N ARG A 79 6.97 3.81 15.16
CA ARG A 79 6.52 2.81 16.13
C ARG A 79 5.02 2.63 16.01
N ASN A 80 4.59 1.42 15.69
CA ASN A 80 3.20 1.03 15.58
C ASN A 80 2.96 -0.37 16.17
N GLU A 81 1.78 -0.97 15.94
CA GLU A 81 1.47 -2.35 16.35
C GLU A 81 2.50 -3.38 15.85
N GLY A 82 3.13 -3.11 14.70
CA GLY A 82 4.20 -3.93 14.13
C GLY A 82 5.55 -3.80 14.86
N GLY A 83 5.63 -2.95 15.89
CA GLY A 83 6.84 -2.66 16.65
C GLY A 83 7.61 -1.44 16.13
N GLU A 84 8.88 -1.34 16.52
CA GLU A 84 9.76 -0.26 16.10
C GLU A 84 10.40 -0.55 14.73
N GLN A 85 10.20 0.40 13.81
CA GLN A 85 10.67 0.35 12.43
C GLN A 85 11.62 1.54 12.20
N PRO A 86 12.94 1.35 12.37
CA PRO A 86 13.93 2.41 12.16
C PRO A 86 14.23 2.60 10.67
N ASN A 87 14.54 3.84 10.27
CA ASN A 87 14.83 4.23 8.88
C ASN A 87 13.68 3.97 7.91
N THR A 88 12.44 4.07 8.38
CA THR A 88 11.26 4.03 7.53
C THR A 88 11.21 5.31 6.69
N ASP A 89 11.07 5.17 5.38
CA ASP A 89 10.93 6.31 4.46
C ASP A 89 9.48 6.77 4.45
N ILE A 90 9.08 7.55 5.47
CA ILE A 90 7.69 7.97 5.66
C ILE A 90 7.18 8.84 4.51
N GLY A 91 8.08 9.53 3.79
CA GLY A 91 7.72 10.31 2.61
C GLY A 91 7.09 9.43 1.53
N THR A 92 7.65 8.25 1.27
CA THR A 92 7.06 7.28 0.32
C THR A 92 5.64 6.88 0.74
N LEU A 93 5.44 6.61 2.03
CA LEU A 93 4.15 6.17 2.55
C LEU A 93 3.08 7.28 2.49
N LEU A 94 3.47 8.52 2.81
CA LEU A 94 2.58 9.68 2.74
C LEU A 94 2.25 10.08 1.30
N GLU A 95 3.21 9.97 0.39
CA GLU A 95 2.98 10.17 -1.05
C GLU A 95 2.03 9.11 -1.61
N GLU A 96 2.17 7.86 -1.18
CA GLU A 96 1.25 6.77 -1.51
C GLU A 96 -0.17 7.06 -0.97
N GLU A 97 -0.30 7.51 0.28
CA GLU A 97 -1.58 7.91 0.88
C GLU A 97 -2.24 9.06 0.11
N GLU A 98 -1.49 10.13 -0.15
CA GLU A 98 -1.95 11.30 -0.93
C GLU A 98 -2.40 10.89 -2.34
N PHE A 99 -1.67 9.96 -2.99
CA PHE A 99 -2.05 9.42 -4.29
C PHE A 99 -3.42 8.73 -4.24
N TYR A 100 -3.65 7.85 -3.27
CA TYR A 100 -4.92 7.11 -3.20
C TYR A 100 -6.09 8.00 -2.78
N ASP A 101 -5.87 9.04 -1.99
CA ASP A 101 -6.92 10.01 -1.65
C ASP A 101 -7.35 10.83 -2.86
N GLN A 102 -6.42 11.13 -3.76
CA GLN A 102 -6.72 11.81 -5.03
C GLN A 102 -7.30 10.86 -6.10
N ASN A 103 -7.07 9.54 -5.97
CA ASN A 103 -7.50 8.52 -6.93
C ASN A 103 -8.24 7.37 -6.21
N PRO A 104 -9.44 7.63 -5.64
CA PRO A 104 -10.16 6.66 -4.83
C PRO A 104 -10.53 5.37 -5.58
N GLU A 105 -10.71 5.43 -6.90
CA GLU A 105 -10.94 4.26 -7.74
C GLU A 105 -9.75 3.30 -7.78
N MET A 106 -8.54 3.78 -7.49
CA MET A 106 -7.34 2.95 -7.42
C MET A 106 -7.28 2.15 -6.11
N LYS A 107 -7.95 2.60 -5.04
CA LYS A 107 -8.10 1.81 -3.80
C LYS A 107 -8.89 0.53 -4.09
N GLU A 108 -9.95 0.63 -4.90
CA GLU A 108 -10.76 -0.53 -5.30
C GLU A 108 -9.96 -1.50 -6.18
N VAL A 109 -9.17 -0.99 -7.15
CA VAL A 109 -8.27 -1.83 -7.94
C VAL A 109 -7.25 -2.54 -7.05
N ARG A 110 -6.61 -1.84 -6.11
CA ARG A 110 -5.65 -2.44 -5.18
C ARG A 110 -6.27 -3.55 -4.34
N ALA A 111 -7.45 -3.31 -3.78
CA ALA A 111 -8.18 -4.31 -3.00
C ALA A 111 -8.51 -5.55 -3.85
N PHE A 112 -9.04 -5.34 -5.06
CA PHE A 112 -9.35 -6.43 -5.99
C PHE A 112 -8.12 -7.30 -6.32
N LEU A 113 -6.97 -6.66 -6.59
CA LEU A 113 -5.73 -7.36 -6.87
C LEU A 113 -5.19 -8.11 -5.64
N ALA A 114 -5.36 -7.55 -4.44
CA ALA A 114 -4.98 -8.22 -3.19
C ALA A 114 -5.81 -9.51 -2.99
N PHE A 115 -7.14 -9.44 -3.11
CA PHE A 115 -8.00 -10.63 -3.04
C PHE A 115 -7.66 -11.67 -4.10
N CYS A 116 -7.32 -11.23 -5.34
CA CYS A 116 -6.84 -12.13 -6.38
C CYS A 116 -5.52 -12.83 -6.00
N ALA A 117 -4.59 -12.13 -5.34
CA ALA A 117 -3.31 -12.67 -4.90
C ALA A 117 -3.47 -13.64 -3.71
N GLU A 118 -4.38 -13.34 -2.79
CA GLU A 118 -4.72 -14.15 -1.62
C GLU A 118 -5.52 -15.41 -1.99
N GLY A 119 -6.25 -15.35 -3.10
CA GLY A 119 -7.12 -16.44 -3.55
C GLY A 119 -8.52 -16.38 -2.95
N ASP A 120 -8.98 -15.21 -2.51
CA ASP A 120 -10.31 -15.03 -1.95
C ASP A 120 -11.35 -14.98 -3.07
N GLU A 121 -11.92 -16.16 -3.37
CA GLU A 121 -12.86 -16.29 -4.48
C GLU A 121 -14.19 -15.56 -4.24
N ASP A 122 -14.63 -15.45 -2.99
CA ASP A 122 -15.92 -14.86 -2.65
C ASP A 122 -15.85 -13.34 -2.80
N GLU A 123 -14.81 -12.70 -2.24
CA GLU A 123 -14.57 -11.26 -2.39
C GLU A 123 -14.31 -10.88 -3.86
N VAL A 124 -13.53 -11.68 -4.59
CA VAL A 124 -13.30 -11.44 -6.03
C VAL A 124 -14.61 -11.47 -6.82
N ARG A 125 -15.51 -12.43 -6.54
CA ARG A 125 -16.82 -12.51 -7.22
C ARG A 125 -17.73 -11.36 -6.82
N GLU A 126 -17.76 -10.98 -5.55
CA GLU A 126 -18.56 -9.86 -5.06
C GLU A 126 -18.12 -8.56 -5.71
N MET A 127 -16.81 -8.26 -5.72
CA MET A 127 -16.27 -7.07 -6.36
C MET A 127 -16.55 -7.04 -7.86
N LEU A 128 -16.41 -8.16 -8.58
CA LEU A 128 -16.73 -8.22 -10.01
C LEU A 128 -18.24 -8.13 -10.30
N ALA A 129 -19.09 -8.52 -9.37
CA ALA A 129 -20.53 -8.33 -9.49
C ALA A 129 -20.94 -6.86 -9.28
N ALA A 130 -20.26 -6.15 -8.37
CA ALA A 130 -20.47 -4.74 -8.11
C ALA A 130 -19.86 -3.85 -9.20
N THR A 131 -18.62 -4.15 -9.60
CA THR A 131 -17.80 -3.35 -10.52
C THR A 131 -17.11 -4.26 -11.56
N PRO A 132 -17.83 -4.70 -12.62
CA PRO A 132 -17.31 -5.65 -13.61
C PRO A 132 -16.04 -5.20 -14.32
N GLU A 133 -15.83 -3.89 -14.45
CA GLU A 133 -14.67 -3.30 -15.13
C GLU A 133 -13.34 -3.60 -14.42
N LEU A 134 -13.37 -3.98 -13.14
CA LEU A 134 -12.17 -4.34 -12.36
C LEU A 134 -11.38 -5.50 -12.99
N VAL A 135 -12.05 -6.42 -13.70
CA VAL A 135 -11.44 -7.61 -14.28
C VAL A 135 -10.18 -7.31 -15.13
N GLY A 136 -10.19 -6.18 -15.83
CA GLY A 136 -9.10 -5.73 -16.71
C GLY A 136 -8.26 -4.59 -16.16
N ARG A 137 -8.51 -4.12 -14.94
CA ARG A 137 -7.76 -2.99 -14.37
C ARG A 137 -6.35 -3.43 -13.97
N GLN A 138 -5.42 -2.50 -14.14
CA GLN A 138 -4.01 -2.67 -13.82
C GLN A 138 -3.67 -1.87 -12.57
N ASP A 139 -2.81 -2.43 -11.73
CA ASP A 139 -2.10 -1.68 -10.70
C ASP A 139 -1.26 -0.56 -11.33
N HIS A 140 -1.21 0.60 -10.69
CA HIS A 140 -0.51 1.77 -11.22
C HIS A 140 1.01 1.66 -11.18
N GLU A 141 1.59 0.94 -10.22
CA GLU A 141 3.05 0.85 -10.07
C GLU A 141 3.61 -0.28 -10.94
N THR A 142 2.96 -1.43 -10.88
CA THR A 142 3.45 -2.67 -11.48
C THR A 142 2.82 -2.95 -12.85
N GLY A 143 1.72 -2.29 -13.19
CA GLY A 143 0.94 -2.60 -14.39
C GLY A 143 0.24 -3.95 -14.32
N GLN A 144 0.19 -4.63 -13.18
CA GLN A 144 -0.35 -5.98 -13.09
C GLN A 144 -1.88 -5.99 -13.04
N THR A 145 -2.50 -6.91 -13.78
CA THR A 145 -3.93 -7.23 -13.65
C THR A 145 -4.17 -8.35 -12.64
N GLY A 146 -5.44 -8.61 -12.31
CA GLY A 146 -5.84 -9.75 -11.47
C GLY A 146 -5.27 -11.08 -11.97
N LEU A 147 -5.16 -11.24 -13.30
CA LEU A 147 -4.62 -12.45 -13.91
C LEU A 147 -3.11 -12.62 -13.64
N HIS A 148 -2.33 -11.53 -13.67
CA HIS A 148 -0.90 -11.59 -13.38
C HIS A 148 -0.67 -12.05 -11.93
N VAL A 149 -1.34 -11.40 -10.97
CA VAL A 149 -1.16 -11.71 -9.55
C VAL A 149 -1.70 -13.09 -9.18
N ALA A 150 -2.83 -13.51 -9.75
CA ALA A 150 -3.37 -14.85 -9.53
C ALA A 150 -2.41 -15.94 -10.04
N VAL A 151 -1.79 -15.74 -11.21
CA VAL A 151 -0.83 -16.68 -11.79
C VAL A 151 0.45 -16.78 -10.95
N MET A 152 1.02 -15.64 -10.56
CA MET A 152 2.24 -15.60 -9.74
C MET A 152 2.05 -16.29 -8.39
N ASN A 153 0.84 -16.18 -7.81
CA ASN A 153 0.50 -16.78 -6.53
C ASN A 153 -0.16 -18.16 -6.65
N ARG A 154 -0.20 -18.76 -7.86
CA ARG A 154 -0.78 -20.08 -8.14
C ARG A 154 -2.24 -20.23 -7.69
N ARG A 155 -3.04 -19.18 -7.89
CA ARG A 155 -4.48 -19.12 -7.56
C ARG A 155 -5.33 -19.59 -8.74
N GLU A 156 -5.32 -20.89 -9.03
CA GLU A 156 -6.00 -21.47 -10.20
C GLU A 156 -7.52 -21.20 -10.22
N ALA A 157 -8.17 -21.19 -9.05
CA ALA A 157 -9.60 -20.86 -8.96
C ALA A 157 -9.88 -19.40 -9.34
N ILE A 158 -9.05 -18.45 -8.88
CA ILE A 158 -9.12 -17.05 -9.31
C ILE A 158 -8.88 -16.91 -10.80
N VAL A 159 -7.89 -17.61 -11.37
CA VAL A 159 -7.65 -17.60 -12.82
C VAL A 159 -8.91 -18.04 -13.59
N THR A 160 -9.61 -19.06 -13.09
CA THR A 160 -10.87 -19.53 -13.67
C THR A 160 -11.97 -18.45 -13.61
N ILE A 161 -12.17 -17.83 -12.44
CA ILE A 161 -13.15 -16.74 -12.27
C ILE A 161 -12.85 -15.57 -13.22
N LEU A 162 -11.59 -15.14 -13.31
CA LEU A 162 -11.21 -14.04 -14.20
C LEU A 162 -11.51 -14.35 -15.67
N PHE A 163 -11.32 -15.61 -16.11
CA PHE A 163 -11.70 -16.02 -17.47
C PHE A 163 -13.21 -16.10 -17.68
N GLU A 164 -13.98 -16.52 -16.68
CA GLU A 164 -15.45 -16.44 -16.71
C GLU A 164 -15.94 -15.00 -16.91
N HIS A 165 -15.20 -14.03 -16.38
CA HIS A 165 -15.44 -12.59 -16.54
C HIS A 165 -14.71 -11.97 -17.75
N HIS A 166 -14.25 -12.79 -18.70
CA HIS A 166 -13.65 -12.36 -19.97
C HIS A 166 -12.40 -11.46 -19.84
N VAL A 167 -11.53 -11.74 -18.85
CA VAL A 167 -10.23 -11.06 -18.73
C VAL A 167 -9.42 -11.17 -20.02
N ASP A 168 -8.79 -10.07 -20.44
CA ASP A 168 -7.82 -10.09 -21.53
C ASP A 168 -6.47 -10.64 -21.04
N ARG A 169 -6.12 -11.83 -21.53
CA ARG A 169 -4.88 -12.54 -21.18
C ARG A 169 -3.62 -11.97 -21.82
N HIS A 170 -3.76 -11.06 -22.79
CA HIS A 170 -2.64 -10.50 -23.54
C HIS A 170 -2.17 -9.16 -22.98
N VAL A 171 -2.84 -8.63 -21.95
CA VAL A 171 -2.37 -7.44 -21.23
C VAL A 171 -0.98 -7.72 -20.66
N THR A 172 -0.08 -6.74 -20.79
CA THR A 172 1.27 -6.80 -20.26
C THR A 172 1.42 -5.92 -19.02
N ASP A 173 2.18 -6.40 -18.05
CA ASP A 173 2.64 -5.63 -16.91
C ASP A 173 3.65 -4.52 -17.30
N ALA A 174 4.14 -3.76 -16.32
CA ALA A 174 5.13 -2.70 -16.54
C ALA A 174 6.49 -3.22 -17.05
N ALA A 175 6.78 -4.51 -16.88
CA ALA A 175 7.97 -5.17 -17.46
C ALA A 175 7.72 -5.66 -18.90
N GLY A 176 6.53 -5.42 -19.46
CA GLY A 176 6.14 -5.86 -20.79
C GLY A 176 5.81 -7.35 -20.87
N LYS A 177 5.51 -8.00 -19.73
CA LYS A 177 5.21 -9.44 -19.66
C LYS A 177 3.72 -9.69 -19.49
N THR A 178 3.19 -10.67 -20.21
CA THR A 178 1.84 -11.20 -19.97
C THR A 178 1.85 -12.17 -18.79
N ALA A 179 0.68 -12.48 -18.24
CA ALA A 179 0.52 -13.52 -17.21
C ALA A 179 1.08 -14.88 -17.65
N TYR A 180 0.93 -15.25 -18.93
CA TYR A 180 1.54 -16.46 -19.50
C TYR A 180 3.07 -16.42 -19.44
N GLN A 181 3.68 -15.30 -19.83
CA GLN A 181 5.14 -15.17 -19.83
C GLN A 181 5.70 -15.21 -18.40
N LEU A 182 5.01 -14.61 -17.43
CA LEU A 182 5.34 -14.75 -16.01
C LEU A 182 5.26 -16.21 -15.55
N ALA A 183 4.21 -16.94 -15.93
CA ALA A 183 4.10 -18.37 -15.62
C ALA A 183 5.29 -19.18 -16.15
N VAL A 184 5.71 -18.92 -17.40
CA VAL A 184 6.88 -19.58 -18.02
C VAL A 184 8.15 -19.27 -17.23
N ASP A 185 8.40 -17.99 -16.93
CA ASP A 185 9.61 -17.55 -16.22
C ASP A 185 9.70 -18.15 -14.80
N MET A 186 8.56 -18.41 -14.17
CA MET A 186 8.46 -19.01 -12.84
C MET A 186 8.48 -20.55 -12.86
N GLY A 187 8.58 -21.18 -14.03
CA GLY A 187 8.54 -22.64 -14.16
C GLY A 187 7.18 -23.22 -13.75
N ALA A 188 6.09 -22.61 -14.22
CA ALA A 188 4.72 -23.08 -14.01
C ALA A 188 4.52 -24.52 -14.54
N THR A 189 3.48 -25.18 -14.01
CA THR A 189 3.11 -26.52 -14.46
C THR A 189 2.55 -26.48 -15.88
N LYS A 190 2.56 -27.63 -16.55
CA LYS A 190 1.99 -27.74 -17.89
C LYS A 190 0.51 -27.38 -17.88
N GLU A 191 -0.21 -27.79 -16.84
CA GLU A 191 -1.63 -27.53 -16.64
C GLU A 191 -1.91 -26.02 -16.50
N GLN A 192 -1.10 -25.30 -15.73
CA GLN A 192 -1.23 -23.84 -15.57
C GLN A 192 -0.92 -23.10 -16.87
N LEU A 193 0.06 -23.56 -17.65
CA LEU A 193 0.36 -22.98 -18.96
C LEU A 193 -0.75 -23.26 -19.98
N GLU A 194 -1.32 -24.48 -19.98
CA GLU A 194 -2.46 -24.84 -20.83
C GLU A 194 -3.70 -23.99 -20.52
N MET A 195 -3.94 -23.68 -19.24
CA MET A 195 -5.03 -22.78 -18.82
C MET A 195 -4.87 -21.36 -19.39
N LEU A 196 -3.64 -20.89 -19.55
CA LEU A 196 -3.33 -19.52 -20.00
C LEU A 196 -3.13 -19.40 -21.52
N CYS A 197 -2.90 -20.49 -22.24
CA CYS A 197 -2.83 -20.52 -23.70
C CYS A 197 -4.21 -20.29 -24.34
N ASP A 198 -4.24 -19.62 -25.50
CA ASP A 198 -5.47 -19.54 -26.31
C ASP A 198 -5.97 -20.94 -26.66
N PRO A 199 -7.28 -21.22 -26.55
CA PRO A 199 -7.85 -22.51 -26.91
C PRO A 199 -7.77 -22.82 -28.41
#